data_AF-A0AAU5KE94-F1
#
_entry.id   AF-A0AAU5KE94-F1
#
_cell.length_a   1.000
_cell.length_b   1.000
_cell.length_c   1.000
_cell.angle_alpha   90.00
_cell.angle_beta   90.00
_cell.angle_gamma   90.00
#
_symmetry.space_group_name_H-M   'P 1'
#
loop_
_entity.id
_entity.type
_entity.pdbx_description
1 polymer ?
#
loop_
_entity_poly.entity_id
_entity_poly.type
_entity_poly.pdbx_seq_one_letter_code
_entity_poly.pdbx_strand_id
1 'polypeptide(L)' 'MIRVRGVAPPGQPVWSPTTGYRPGAHAVVQNDCNFVIYDGDGKPLWSTATWGRC' A
#
# COMPACT_ATOMS: atom_id res chain seq x y z
N MET A 1 -3.50 -9.09 2.37
CA MET A 1 -3.32 -8.79 3.83
C MET A 1 -1.88 -8.35 4.09
N ILE A 2 -1.70 -7.15 4.63
CA ILE A 2 -0.40 -6.74 5.20
C ILE A 2 -0.23 -7.49 6.52
N ARG A 3 0.83 -8.30 6.64
CA ARG A 3 1.24 -8.90 7.92
C ARG A 3 2.61 -8.37 8.29
N VAL A 4 2.66 -7.49 9.28
CA VAL A 4 3.92 -7.07 9.88
C VAL A 4 4.23 -8.04 11.01
N ARG A 5 5.33 -8.80 10.88
CA ARG A 5 5.83 -9.69 11.93
C ARG A 5 7.27 -9.25 12.24
N GLY A 6 7.42 -8.32 13.17
CA GLY A 6 8.73 -7.83 13.61
C GLY A 6 8.70 -6.38 14.07
N VAL A 7 9.72 -6.02 14.85
CA VAL A 7 10.01 -4.63 15.24
C VAL A 7 11.29 -4.23 14.51
N ALA A 8 11.28 -3.07 13.86
CA ALA A 8 12.45 -2.49 13.23
C ALA A 8 13.10 -1.48 14.19
N PRO A 9 14.42 -1.24 14.10
CA PRO A 9 15.08 -0.18 14.84
C PRO A 9 14.40 1.19 14.62
N PRO A 10 14.57 2.14 15.56
CA PRO A 10 14.09 3.50 15.37
C PRO A 10 14.55 4.09 14.03
N GLY A 11 13.61 4.62 13.25
CA GLY A 11 13.87 5.19 11.93
C GLY A 11 13.87 4.20 10.76
N GLN A 12 13.71 2.89 11.01
CA GLN A 12 13.53 1.91 9.94
C GLN A 12 12.05 1.50 9.79
N PRO A 13 11.51 1.46 8.55
CA PRO A 13 10.16 0.99 8.33
C PRO A 13 10.07 -0.53 8.56
N VAL A 14 9.11 -0.96 9.39
CA VAL A 14 8.77 -2.39 9.57
C VAL A 14 8.08 -3.01 8.35
N TRP A 15 7.55 -2.16 7.46
CA TRP A 15 6.86 -2.57 6.26
C TRP A 15 6.92 -1.46 5.21
N SER A 16 6.94 -1.87 3.94
CA SER A 16 6.85 -1.00 2.77
C SER A 16 6.17 -1.78 1.63
N PRO A 17 5.37 -1.14 0.76
CA PRO A 17 4.79 -1.78 -0.42
C PRO A 17 5.84 -2.03 -1.52
N THR A 18 7.11 -1.60 -1.31
CA THR A 18 8.23 -1.77 -2.26
C THR A 18 7.94 -1.22 -3.65
N THR A 19 7.22 -0.10 -3.74
CA THR A 19 6.87 0.56 -5.01
C THR A 19 8.01 1.40 -5.60
N GLY A 20 9.11 1.59 -4.86
CA GLY A 20 10.19 2.51 -5.20
C GLY A 20 9.78 3.97 -5.08
N TYR A 21 10.69 4.90 -5.39
CA TYR A 21 10.36 6.31 -5.49
C TYR A 21 9.44 6.56 -6.69
N ARG A 22 8.24 7.08 -6.41
CA ARG A 22 7.17 7.31 -7.39
C ARG A 22 6.58 8.71 -7.12
N PRO A 23 7.04 9.77 -7.79
CA PRO A 23 6.46 11.09 -7.67
C PRO A 23 4.94 11.05 -7.91
N GLY A 24 4.16 11.72 -7.08
CA GLY A 24 2.69 11.75 -7.20
C GLY A 24 1.96 10.46 -6.79
N ALA A 25 2.68 9.43 -6.33
CA ALA A 25 2.03 8.24 -5.81
C ALA A 25 1.19 8.54 -4.57
N HIS A 26 0.04 7.88 -4.48
CA HIS A 26 -0.92 8.08 -3.42
C HIS A 26 -1.61 6.76 -3.06
N ALA A 27 -2.12 6.68 -1.84
CA ALA A 27 -2.83 5.50 -1.33
C ALA A 27 -4.32 5.84 -1.12
N VAL A 28 -5.21 4.91 -1.48
CA VAL A 28 -6.66 5.09 -1.45
C VAL A 28 -7.32 3.86 -0.83
N VAL A 29 -8.28 4.10 0.08
CA VAL A 29 -9.30 3.10 0.45
C VAL A 29 -10.49 3.30 -0.47
N GLN A 30 -10.81 2.29 -1.27
CA GLN A 30 -11.86 2.33 -2.27
C GLN A 30 -13.20 1.85 -1.71
N ASN A 31 -14.30 2.20 -2.38
CA ASN A 31 -15.66 1.82 -1.99
C ASN A 31 -15.90 0.31 -2.03
N ASP A 32 -15.07 -0.45 -2.76
CA ASP A 32 -15.11 -1.91 -2.80
C ASP A 32 -14.35 -2.57 -1.64
N CYS A 33 -13.87 -1.78 -0.67
CA CYS A 33 -13.14 -2.25 0.51
C CYS A 33 -11.68 -2.69 0.22
N ASN A 34 -11.16 -2.29 -0.94
CA ASN A 34 -9.76 -2.47 -1.28
C ASN A 34 -8.91 -1.27 -0.85
N PHE A 35 -7.68 -1.54 -0.36
CA PHE A 35 -6.66 -0.50 -0.19
C PHE A 35 -5.64 -0.65 -1.32
N VAL A 36 -5.45 0.42 -2.09
CA VAL A 36 -4.62 0.42 -3.30
C VAL A 36 -3.67 1.60 -3.28
N ILE A 37 -2.44 1.36 -3.75
CA ILE A 37 -1.44 2.39 -4.00
C ILE A 37 -1.36 2.59 -5.51
N TYR A 38 -1.51 3.84 -5.95
CA TYR A 38 -1.42 4.27 -7.33
C TYR A 38 -0.14 5.08 -7.56
N ASP A 39 0.37 5.10 -8.79
CA ASP A 39 1.32 6.14 -9.21
C ASP A 39 0.59 7.46 -9.54
N GLY A 40 1.37 8.48 -9.93
CA GLY A 40 0.84 9.80 -10.29
C GLY A 40 -0.06 9.79 -11.52
N ASP A 41 0.03 8.76 -12.37
CA ASP A 41 -0.80 8.59 -13.57
C ASP A 41 -2.07 7.78 -13.29
N GLY A 42 -2.28 7.34 -12.03
CA GLY A 42 -3.44 6.55 -11.63
C GLY A 42 -3.31 5.05 -11.95
N LYS A 43 -2.12 4.54 -12.27
CA LYS A 43 -1.89 3.11 -12.46
C LYS A 43 -1.68 2.42 -11.10
N PRO A 44 -2.34 1.28 -10.83
CA PRO A 44 -2.16 0.57 -9.58
C PRO A 44 -0.75 -0.02 -9.48
N LEU A 45 -0.06 0.26 -8.39
CA LEU A 45 1.27 -0.25 -8.07
C LEU A 45 1.20 -1.45 -7.10
N TRP A 46 0.27 -1.41 -6.16
CA TRP A 46 0.11 -2.45 -5.14
C TRP A 46 -1.31 -2.42 -4.53
N SER A 47 -1.82 -3.56 -4.04
CA SER A 47 -3.14 -3.67 -3.40
C SER A 47 -3.17 -4.70 -2.28
N THR A 48 -4.02 -4.48 -1.26
CA THR A 48 -4.30 -5.45 -0.18
C THR A 48 -5.02 -6.71 -0.67
N ALA A 49 -5.66 -6.63 -1.84
CA ALA A 49 -6.54 -7.62 -2.41
C ALA A 49 -7.72 -7.99 -1.51
N THR A 50 -8.38 -6.97 -0.96
CA THR A 50 -9.54 -7.10 -0.04
C THR A 50 -10.86 -6.63 -0.66
N TRP A 51 -10.88 -6.40 -1.98
CA TRP A 51 -12.11 -6.01 -2.68
C TRP A 51 -13.24 -7.02 -2.41
N GLY A 52 -14.44 -6.53 -2.14
CA GLY A 52 -15.63 -7.33 -1.85
C GLY A 52 -15.58 -8.11 -0.52
N ARG A 53 -14.70 -7.72 0.41
CA ARG A 53 -14.56 -8.35 1.74
C ARG A 53 -14.81 -7.39 2.91
N CYS A 54 -15.72 -6.46 2.69
CA CYS A 54 -16.54 -5.91 3.76
C CYS A 54 -17.68 -6.89 4.06
#